data_AF-A0A1Y6MHM1-F1
#
_entry.id   AF-A0A1Y6MHM1-F1
#
_cell.length_a   1.000
_cell.length_b   1.000
_cell.length_c   1.000
_cell.angle_alpha   90.00
_cell.angle_beta   90.00
_cell.angle_gamma   90.00
#
_symmetry.space_group_name_H-M   'P 1'
#
loop_
_entity.id
_entity.type
_entity.pdbx_description
1 polymer ?
#
loop_
_entity_poly.entity_id
_entity_poly.type
_entity_poly.pdbx_seq_one_letter_code
_entity_poly.pdbx_strand_id
1 'polypeptide(L)'
;MAFIGKKTRKNIDVNILADIDVISIPVENMILRNFGHTVYFKRLGYKNCPTVKVKSQGAIFNLKSNEPLIDMNRWDQVRDIYSALIKIERSPRTKINIFNAVVTLIQNCDKKNIEVIFSSESIKLFVSELKSRYLDGIKGKTLMQIQSSIKALLFEINPALLDDLKNEFLCLSDDTSPVEPYTDAEIKQIVVALYTIFNAYRKSTLANEIPRLHPLYDKDLLKKNGNFNGGFTDSSWKKKIQSGNSPDTWKNDLIKTAFYLTSFYTGANESALINLKFSDITSESFSETSRGNFKLKTVKNRQAGKDNILDIGFSKRSKEFFETWLILSKLVTKNQSDYVFPNIIKGSIRQSSPANAAVTMNNTFKLLGLPLLSTQRFRKTKATLIMRATESIFSVAEGLNNSPATVSKHYSNGDPIKMNFSIARALDVRQRTVIGEPLDEAIKNSSYQFSDPVRENFFIKNNLDKPSILSNGLRCKEPFGKKAERLKSSLIKAGLAKNNSKVACYKFLECFGCEHHAVIAEVDDIWLLLSFRDIILDASSMPSINTVPTNILTKIVNTIESILRRLKSEYRDNYDIGVKKYNVSPHPLWTDTTDLTTIMELF
;
A
#
# COMPACT_ATOMS: atom_id res chain seq x y z
N MET A 1 23.37 8.10 29.11
CA MET A 1 24.45 8.61 28.24
C MET A 1 23.83 9.13 26.96
N ALA A 2 23.94 10.44 26.72
CA ALA A 2 23.34 11.14 25.60
C ALA A 2 24.17 10.93 24.32
N PHE A 3 23.56 10.43 23.26
CA PHE A 3 24.25 10.28 21.97
C PHE A 3 24.23 11.60 21.20
N ILE A 4 25.43 12.16 21.06
CA ILE A 4 25.78 13.31 20.23
C ILE A 4 25.48 12.94 18.77
N GLY A 5 24.46 13.57 18.19
CA GLY A 5 24.13 13.42 16.78
C GLY A 5 25.24 13.99 15.88
N LYS A 6 25.73 13.17 14.95
CA LYS A 6 26.60 13.63 13.86
C LYS A 6 25.86 14.68 13.03
N LYS A 7 26.23 15.95 13.21
CA LYS A 7 25.88 17.06 12.32
C LYS A 7 26.58 16.84 10.97
N THR A 8 25.85 16.32 9.99
CA THR A 8 26.18 16.53 8.57
C THR A 8 25.05 17.33 7.92
N ARG A 9 24.81 18.55 8.43
CA ARG A 9 24.30 19.62 7.59
C ARG A 9 25.52 20.19 6.87
N LYS A 10 25.56 20.08 5.54
CA LYS A 10 26.46 20.93 4.75
C LYS A 10 26.06 22.38 5.07
N ASN A 11 26.95 23.12 5.74
CA ASN A 11 26.87 24.57 5.73
C ASN A 11 27.05 24.98 4.27
N ILE A 12 25.98 25.48 3.66
CA ILE A 12 26.09 26.28 2.46
C ILE A 12 26.52 27.63 2.99
N ASP A 13 27.72 28.07 2.64
CA ASP A 13 28.15 29.43 2.91
C ASP A 13 27.12 30.38 2.31
N VAL A 14 26.44 31.10 3.19
CA VAL A 14 25.53 32.16 2.80
C VAL A 14 26.41 33.29 2.31
N ASN A 15 26.65 33.33 0.99
CA ASN A 15 26.90 34.60 0.34
C ASN A 15 25.64 35.43 0.57
N ILE A 16 25.71 36.33 1.54
CA ILE A 16 24.75 37.40 1.72
C ILE A 16 24.87 38.26 0.46
N LEU A 17 24.09 37.90 -0.56
CA LEU A 17 23.72 38.84 -1.61
C LEU A 17 22.83 39.88 -0.94
N ALA A 18 23.47 40.94 -0.50
CA ALA A 18 22.84 42.23 -0.30
C ALA A 18 22.27 42.65 -1.67
N ASP A 19 20.98 42.38 -1.83
CA ASP A 19 19.98 43.06 -2.66
C ASP A 19 18.87 42.05 -2.96
N ILE A 20 17.90 41.96 -2.03
CA ILE A 20 16.59 41.38 -2.35
C ILE A 20 15.91 42.44 -3.22
N ASP A 21 16.18 42.38 -4.52
CA ASP A 21 15.30 43.02 -5.50
C ASP A 21 13.90 42.44 -5.27
N VAL A 22 13.01 43.29 -4.77
CA VAL A 22 11.57 43.03 -4.79
C VAL A 22 11.18 43.04 -6.26
N ILE A 23 11.34 41.89 -6.92
CA ILE A 23 10.84 41.71 -8.28
C ILE A 23 9.32 41.79 -8.18
N SER A 24 8.80 42.98 -8.46
CA SER A 24 7.37 43.22 -8.66
C SER A 24 6.95 42.45 -9.91
N ILE A 25 6.62 41.17 -9.74
CA ILE A 25 6.11 40.33 -10.83
C ILE A 25 4.77 40.92 -11.27
N PRO A 26 4.61 41.32 -12.54
CA PRO A 26 3.32 41.77 -13.04
C PRO A 26 2.26 40.70 -12.82
N VAL A 27 1.04 41.08 -12.44
CA VAL A 27 -0.04 40.14 -12.11
C VAL A 27 -0.36 39.21 -13.30
N GLU A 28 -0.12 39.67 -14.52
CA GLU A 28 -0.19 38.93 -15.78
C GLU A 28 0.71 37.68 -15.79
N ASN A 29 1.86 37.76 -15.12
CA ASN A 29 2.89 36.72 -15.10
C ASN A 29 2.75 35.77 -13.90
N MET A 30 1.82 36.03 -12.98
CA MET A 30 1.54 35.16 -11.84
C MET A 30 0.75 33.92 -12.27
N ILE A 31 1.47 32.88 -12.69
CA ILE A 31 0.90 31.63 -13.22
C ILE A 31 1.52 30.39 -12.58
N LEU A 32 0.72 29.33 -12.40
CA LEU A 32 1.23 28.00 -12.04
C LEU A 32 0.81 26.98 -13.10
N ARG A 33 1.72 26.05 -13.43
CA ARG A 33 1.53 25.04 -14.47
C ARG A 33 1.82 23.62 -13.95
N ASN A 34 0.99 22.66 -14.34
CA ASN A 34 1.21 21.22 -14.08
C ASN A 34 0.43 20.34 -15.07
N PHE A 35 1.13 19.48 -15.84
CA PHE A 35 0.53 18.51 -16.78
C PHE A 35 -0.62 19.06 -17.66
N GLY A 36 -0.46 20.28 -18.21
CA GLY A 36 -1.47 20.93 -19.06
C GLY A 36 -2.56 21.70 -18.30
N HIS A 37 -2.53 21.70 -16.97
CA HIS A 37 -3.32 22.62 -16.16
C HIS A 37 -2.52 23.90 -15.91
N THR A 38 -3.07 25.04 -16.29
CA THR A 38 -2.55 26.36 -15.96
C THR A 38 -3.57 27.11 -15.13
N VAL A 39 -3.13 27.69 -14.01
CA VAL A 39 -3.94 28.62 -13.22
C VAL A 39 -3.35 30.02 -13.31
N TYR A 40 -4.22 31.02 -13.37
CA TYR A 40 -3.89 32.43 -13.55
C TYR A 40 -4.35 33.19 -12.32
N PHE A 41 -3.42 33.83 -11.61
CA PHE A 41 -3.75 34.58 -10.39
C PHE A 41 -4.52 35.86 -10.69
N LYS A 42 -4.35 36.42 -11.89
CA LYS A 42 -5.16 37.53 -12.39
C LYS A 42 -6.67 37.27 -12.29
N ARG A 43 -7.12 36.01 -12.33
CA ARG A 43 -8.53 35.62 -12.11
C ARG A 43 -9.06 36.05 -10.75
N LEU A 44 -8.21 36.03 -9.73
CA LEU A 44 -8.61 36.33 -8.36
C LEU A 44 -8.95 37.81 -8.18
N GLY A 45 -8.47 38.71 -9.04
CA GLY A 45 -8.80 40.14 -8.96
C GLY A 45 -10.21 40.50 -9.44
N TYR A 46 -10.86 39.62 -10.21
CA TYR A 46 -12.17 39.88 -10.78
C TYR A 46 -13.30 39.23 -9.98
N LYS A 47 -14.51 39.81 -10.06
CA LYS A 47 -15.72 39.28 -9.42
C LYS A 47 -16.00 37.85 -9.85
N ASN A 48 -16.33 36.99 -8.90
CA ASN A 48 -16.63 35.56 -9.04
C ASN A 48 -15.51 34.68 -9.63
N CYS A 49 -14.27 35.18 -9.77
CA CYS A 49 -13.13 34.43 -10.30
C CYS A 49 -13.42 33.75 -11.67
N PRO A 50 -13.55 34.52 -12.77
CA PRO A 50 -14.09 34.05 -14.04
C PRO A 50 -13.38 32.81 -14.59
N THR A 51 -14.10 31.95 -15.29
CA THR A 51 -13.54 30.71 -15.84
C THR A 51 -12.77 30.94 -17.14
N VAL A 52 -11.63 30.25 -17.30
CA VAL A 52 -10.77 30.37 -18.49
C VAL A 52 -11.03 29.20 -19.45
N LYS A 53 -11.16 29.48 -20.76
CA LYS A 53 -11.25 28.44 -21.80
C LYS A 53 -9.91 27.72 -21.95
N VAL A 54 -9.92 26.39 -21.86
CA VAL A 54 -8.75 25.54 -22.11
C VAL A 54 -8.66 25.22 -23.60
N LYS A 55 -7.66 25.76 -24.32
CA LYS A 55 -7.31 25.33 -25.68
C LYS A 55 -6.05 24.45 -25.66
N SER A 56 -5.92 23.59 -26.66
CA SER A 56 -4.92 22.52 -26.83
C SER A 56 -3.46 22.98 -27.04
N GLN A 57 -3.18 24.28 -27.15
CA GLN A 57 -1.84 24.84 -27.44
C GLN A 57 -1.29 25.78 -26.36
N GLY A 58 -1.72 25.61 -25.11
CA GLY A 58 -1.28 26.49 -24.02
C GLY A 58 -2.28 27.61 -23.82
N ALA A 59 -2.62 27.83 -22.54
CA ALA A 59 -3.75 28.66 -22.18
C ALA A 59 -3.45 30.14 -22.47
N ILE A 60 -4.32 30.74 -23.28
CA ILE A 60 -4.53 32.18 -23.34
C ILE A 60 -5.70 32.44 -22.39
N PHE A 61 -5.58 33.46 -21.54
CA PHE A 61 -6.69 33.90 -20.69
C PHE A 61 -7.83 34.38 -21.59
N ASN A 62 -8.77 33.48 -21.91
CA ASN A 62 -9.95 33.77 -22.72
C ASN A 62 -11.18 33.37 -21.92
N LEU A 63 -12.08 34.33 -21.69
CA LEU A 63 -13.32 34.14 -20.94
C LEU A 63 -14.29 33.22 -21.67
N LYS A 64 -15.14 32.52 -20.90
CA LYS A 64 -16.39 31.99 -21.46
C LYS A 64 -17.35 33.16 -21.68
N SER A 65 -17.61 33.50 -22.94
CA SER A 65 -18.73 34.30 -23.49
C SER A 65 -19.19 35.54 -22.70
N ASN A 66 -19.01 36.74 -23.25
CA ASN A 66 -19.70 38.02 -22.95
C ASN A 66 -19.96 38.42 -21.48
N GLU A 67 -19.36 37.79 -20.48
CA GLU A 67 -19.45 38.25 -19.09
C GLU A 67 -18.53 39.48 -18.89
N PRO A 68 -19.06 40.63 -18.41
CA PRO A 68 -18.23 41.79 -18.12
C PRO A 68 -17.24 41.46 -17.00
N LEU A 69 -15.96 41.78 -17.23
CA LEU A 69 -14.93 41.71 -16.19
C LEU A 69 -15.11 42.87 -15.23
N ILE A 70 -15.64 42.59 -14.04
CA ILE A 70 -15.74 43.56 -12.96
C ILE A 70 -14.48 43.41 -12.11
N ASP A 71 -13.63 44.43 -12.14
CA ASP A 71 -12.47 44.54 -11.24
C ASP A 71 -12.96 44.82 -9.81
N MET A 72 -12.52 43.99 -8.86
CA MET A 72 -12.84 44.12 -7.43
C MET A 72 -11.74 44.88 -6.66
N ASN A 73 -10.74 45.43 -7.37
CA ASN A 73 -9.65 46.25 -6.85
C ASN A 73 -8.88 45.62 -5.66
N ARG A 74 -8.69 44.30 -5.70
CA ARG A 74 -8.06 43.51 -4.61
C ARG A 74 -6.68 42.97 -4.96
N TRP A 75 -5.96 43.68 -5.83
CA TRP A 75 -4.71 43.23 -6.42
C TRP A 75 -3.60 42.97 -5.38
N ASP A 76 -3.55 43.74 -4.30
CA ASP A 76 -2.56 43.54 -3.22
C ASP A 76 -2.76 42.19 -2.53
N GLN A 77 -4.00 41.86 -2.16
CA GLN A 77 -4.34 40.55 -1.60
C GLN A 77 -4.00 39.40 -2.56
N VAL A 78 -4.12 39.60 -3.88
CA VAL A 78 -3.73 38.60 -4.90
C VAL A 78 -2.21 38.39 -4.91
N ARG A 79 -1.42 39.47 -4.78
CA ARG A 79 0.05 39.38 -4.69
C ARG A 79 0.49 38.66 -3.42
N ASP A 80 -0.18 38.91 -2.30
CA ASP A 80 0.09 38.23 -1.03
C ASP A 80 -0.19 36.72 -1.13
N ILE A 81 -1.33 36.35 -1.72
CA ILE A 81 -1.70 34.95 -1.97
C ILE A 81 -0.64 34.26 -2.85
N TYR A 82 -0.20 34.91 -3.93
CA TYR A 82 0.82 34.36 -4.82
C TYR A 82 2.15 34.16 -4.11
N SER A 83 2.60 35.16 -3.36
CA SER A 83 3.85 35.14 -2.61
C SER A 83 3.86 34.05 -1.54
N ALA A 84 2.78 33.94 -0.76
CA ALA A 84 2.61 32.87 0.23
C ALA A 84 2.62 31.48 -0.44
N LEU A 85 1.93 31.32 -1.57
CA LEU A 85 1.87 30.03 -2.26
C LEU A 85 3.21 29.60 -2.88
N ILE A 86 4.05 30.55 -3.30
CA ILE A 86 5.42 30.24 -3.74
C ILE A 86 6.26 29.71 -2.57
N LYS A 87 6.19 30.37 -1.40
CA LYS A 87 6.94 29.99 -0.19
C LYS A 87 6.61 28.59 0.30
N ILE A 88 5.37 28.14 0.12
CA ILE A 88 4.94 26.79 0.50
C ILE A 88 5.74 25.72 -0.26
N GLU A 89 6.54 24.92 0.47
CA GLU A 89 7.31 23.79 -0.05
C GLU A 89 6.41 22.57 -0.36
N ARG A 90 5.57 22.70 -1.40
CA ARG A 90 4.64 21.64 -1.84
C ARG A 90 4.68 21.44 -3.34
N SER A 91 4.19 20.27 -3.78
CA SER A 91 4.14 19.91 -5.19
C SER A 91 3.31 20.91 -6.02
N PRO A 92 3.62 21.11 -7.32
CA PRO A 92 2.83 21.98 -8.18
C PRO A 92 1.34 21.65 -8.20
N ARG A 93 0.99 20.36 -8.10
CA ARG A 93 -0.41 19.92 -8.01
C ARG A 93 -1.08 20.40 -6.72
N THR A 94 -0.38 20.34 -5.60
CA THR A 94 -0.89 20.82 -4.30
C THR A 94 -1.13 22.33 -4.35
N LYS A 95 -0.21 23.10 -4.93
CA LYS A 95 -0.37 24.55 -5.10
C LYS A 95 -1.59 24.89 -5.96
N ILE A 96 -1.82 24.16 -7.06
CA ILE A 96 -3.03 24.32 -7.88
C ILE A 96 -4.31 23.98 -7.08
N ASN A 97 -4.28 22.95 -6.24
CA ASN A 97 -5.44 22.61 -5.39
C ASN A 97 -5.73 23.73 -4.37
N ILE A 98 -4.70 24.32 -3.77
CA ILE A 98 -4.85 25.48 -2.88
C ILE A 98 -5.45 26.66 -3.64
N PHE A 99 -4.94 26.97 -4.83
CA PHE A 99 -5.51 28.01 -5.69
C PHE A 99 -7.01 27.78 -5.96
N ASN A 100 -7.42 26.55 -6.29
CA ASN A 100 -8.82 26.24 -6.54
C ASN A 100 -9.70 26.40 -5.27
N ALA A 101 -9.16 26.10 -4.09
CA ALA A 101 -9.86 26.35 -2.82
C ALA A 101 -10.02 27.86 -2.57
N VAL A 102 -8.99 28.66 -2.86
CA VAL A 102 -9.05 30.14 -2.77
C VAL A 102 -10.10 30.72 -3.71
N VAL A 103 -10.24 30.17 -4.92
CA VAL A 103 -11.33 30.57 -5.84
C VAL A 103 -12.69 30.36 -5.19
N THR A 104 -12.92 29.23 -4.52
CA THR A 104 -14.19 28.98 -3.80
C THR A 104 -14.40 29.95 -2.63
N LEU A 105 -13.36 30.24 -1.86
CA LEU A 105 -13.42 31.24 -0.77
C LEU A 105 -13.80 32.62 -1.32
N ILE A 106 -13.12 33.08 -2.35
CA ILE A 106 -13.37 34.38 -2.97
C ILE A 106 -14.78 34.48 -3.56
N GLN A 107 -15.27 33.41 -4.20
CA GLN A 107 -16.65 33.37 -4.70
C GLN A 107 -17.68 33.53 -3.57
N ASN A 108 -17.39 33.02 -2.37
CA ASN A 108 -18.24 33.23 -1.21
C ASN A 108 -18.15 34.67 -0.68
N CYS A 109 -16.94 35.26 -0.64
CA CYS A 109 -16.76 36.67 -0.31
C CYS A 109 -17.55 37.57 -1.27
N ASP A 110 -17.47 37.31 -2.58
CA ASP A 110 -18.15 38.09 -3.61
C ASP A 110 -19.69 38.00 -3.50
N LYS A 111 -20.24 36.86 -3.05
CA LYS A 111 -21.68 36.70 -2.80
C LYS A 111 -22.20 37.53 -1.61
N LYS A 112 -21.33 37.81 -0.63
CA LYS A 112 -21.66 38.55 0.59
C LYS A 112 -21.03 39.95 0.65
N ASN A 113 -20.37 40.38 -0.42
CA ASN A 113 -19.63 41.64 -0.52
C ASN A 113 -18.57 41.82 0.58
N ILE A 114 -17.84 40.74 0.92
CA ILE A 114 -16.73 40.80 1.88
C ILE A 114 -15.45 41.22 1.16
N GLU A 115 -14.85 42.35 1.55
CA GLU A 115 -13.67 42.92 0.88
C GLU A 115 -12.37 42.18 1.24
N VAL A 116 -12.22 41.78 2.51
CA VAL A 116 -11.02 41.11 3.03
C VAL A 116 -11.14 39.59 2.89
N ILE A 117 -10.32 39.00 2.01
CA ILE A 117 -10.39 37.57 1.64
C ILE A 117 -10.09 36.67 2.85
N PHE A 118 -9.12 37.02 3.69
CA PHE A 118 -8.75 36.26 4.90
C PHE A 118 -9.17 37.02 6.17
N SER A 119 -10.47 37.04 6.43
CA SER A 119 -11.07 37.60 7.64
C SER A 119 -11.83 36.52 8.41
N SER A 120 -12.17 36.79 9.67
CA SER A 120 -13.00 35.88 10.47
C SER A 120 -14.33 35.59 9.79
N GLU A 121 -14.96 36.62 9.21
CA GLU A 121 -16.22 36.52 8.49
C GLU A 121 -16.11 35.64 7.24
N SER A 122 -15.10 35.87 6.39
CA SER A 122 -14.94 35.12 5.14
C SER A 122 -14.68 33.63 5.38
N ILE A 123 -13.88 33.30 6.40
CA ILE A 123 -13.57 31.91 6.74
C ILE A 123 -14.78 31.20 7.33
N LYS A 124 -15.55 31.83 8.22
CA LYS A 124 -16.80 31.26 8.76
C LYS A 124 -17.84 31.03 7.67
N LEU A 125 -17.96 31.96 6.72
CA LEU A 125 -18.82 31.80 5.56
C LEU A 125 -18.37 30.63 4.68
N PHE A 126 -17.07 30.50 4.44
CA PHE A 126 -16.51 29.39 3.69
C PHE A 126 -16.75 28.03 4.36
N VAL A 127 -16.55 27.92 5.66
CA VAL A 127 -16.84 26.69 6.42
C VAL A 127 -18.34 26.35 6.34
N SER A 128 -19.22 27.36 6.47
CA SER A 128 -20.67 27.16 6.35
C SER A 128 -21.08 26.63 4.97
N GLU A 129 -20.47 27.13 3.90
CA GLU A 129 -20.65 26.59 2.53
C GLU A 129 -20.17 25.14 2.42
N LEU A 130 -19.01 24.80 3.01
CA LEU A 130 -18.54 23.40 3.03
C LEU A 130 -19.53 22.49 3.76
N LYS A 131 -20.14 22.97 4.85
CA LYS A 131 -21.18 22.24 5.59
C LYS A 131 -22.42 22.03 4.72
N SER A 132 -22.88 23.05 3.99
CA SER A 132 -24.00 22.91 3.05
C SER A 132 -23.70 21.84 1.98
N ARG A 133 -22.52 21.90 1.37
CA ARG A 133 -22.09 20.93 0.36
C ARG A 133 -22.01 19.49 0.89
N TYR A 134 -21.65 19.33 2.16
CA TYR A 134 -21.68 18.02 2.80
C TYR A 134 -23.11 17.48 2.93
N LEU A 135 -24.06 18.34 3.33
CA LEU A 135 -25.49 18.00 3.39
C LEU A 135 -26.07 17.67 2.00
N ASP A 136 -25.54 18.30 0.94
CA ASP A 136 -25.87 18.01 -0.46
C ASP A 136 -25.27 16.68 -0.97
N GLY A 137 -24.57 15.92 -0.11
CA GLY A 137 -24.03 14.60 -0.42
C GLY A 137 -22.60 14.61 -0.98
N ILE A 138 -21.88 15.73 -0.94
CA ILE A 138 -20.46 15.76 -1.30
C ILE A 138 -19.62 15.08 -0.21
N LYS A 139 -18.70 14.21 -0.64
CA LYS A 139 -17.87 13.42 0.27
C LYS A 139 -17.06 14.26 1.25
N GLY A 140 -17.11 13.90 2.53
CA GLY A 140 -16.42 14.56 3.64
C GLY A 140 -14.92 14.69 3.40
N LYS A 141 -14.27 13.64 2.88
CA LYS A 141 -12.83 13.67 2.54
C LYS A 141 -12.46 14.77 1.54
N THR A 142 -13.31 14.98 0.52
CA THR A 142 -13.07 16.03 -0.49
C THR A 142 -13.16 17.41 0.13
N LEU A 143 -14.16 17.63 0.98
CA LEU A 143 -14.37 18.91 1.66
C LEU A 143 -13.27 19.19 2.68
N MET A 144 -12.84 18.17 3.44
CA MET A 144 -11.68 18.27 4.32
C MET A 144 -10.41 18.64 3.56
N GLN A 145 -10.19 18.09 2.36
CA GLN A 145 -9.04 18.45 1.53
C GLN A 145 -9.09 19.91 1.08
N ILE A 146 -10.26 20.40 0.68
CA ILE A 146 -10.49 21.81 0.33
C ILE A 146 -10.24 22.73 1.54
N GLN A 147 -10.74 22.36 2.71
CA GLN A 147 -10.51 23.06 3.97
C GLN A 147 -9.03 23.08 4.35
N SER A 148 -8.33 21.94 4.28
CA SER A 148 -6.89 21.86 4.56
C SER A 148 -6.06 22.72 3.61
N SER A 149 -6.49 22.87 2.36
CA SER A 149 -5.86 23.78 1.41
C SER A 149 -5.94 25.24 1.85
N ILE A 150 -7.09 25.69 2.39
CA ILE A 150 -7.22 27.02 2.96
C ILE A 150 -6.41 27.16 4.25
N LYS A 151 -6.45 26.17 5.15
CA LYS A 151 -5.63 26.18 6.37
C LYS A 151 -4.14 26.33 6.08
N ALA A 152 -3.64 25.61 5.08
CA ALA A 152 -2.22 25.66 4.70
C ALA A 152 -1.81 27.05 4.19
N LEU A 153 -2.69 27.76 3.47
CA LEU A 153 -2.41 29.10 3.02
C LEU A 153 -2.60 30.14 4.14
N LEU A 154 -3.63 29.97 4.97
CA LEU A 154 -3.90 30.84 6.11
C LEU A 154 -2.75 30.82 7.12
N PHE A 155 -2.14 29.64 7.33
CA PHE A 155 -0.93 29.52 8.16
C PHE A 155 0.23 30.41 7.68
N GLU A 156 0.37 30.64 6.37
CA GLU A 156 1.44 31.48 5.82
C GLU A 156 1.09 32.96 5.81
N ILE A 157 -0.19 33.32 5.65
CA ILE A 157 -0.65 34.70 5.51
C ILE A 157 -1.00 35.32 6.87
N ASN A 158 -1.75 34.59 7.70
CA ASN A 158 -2.22 35.06 9.00
C ASN A 158 -2.35 33.88 10.01
N PRO A 159 -1.24 33.47 10.63
CA PRO A 159 -1.23 32.38 11.61
C PRO A 159 -2.13 32.63 12.81
N ALA A 160 -2.26 33.89 13.27
CA ALA A 160 -3.10 34.24 14.41
C ALA A 160 -4.58 33.95 14.13
N LEU A 161 -5.07 34.37 12.96
CA LEU A 161 -6.45 34.10 12.55
C LEU A 161 -6.75 32.58 12.42
N LEU A 162 -5.76 31.77 12.04
CA LEU A 162 -5.91 30.32 12.01
C LEU A 162 -6.13 29.74 13.41
N ASP A 163 -5.39 30.22 14.43
CA ASP A 163 -5.54 29.75 15.81
C ASP A 163 -6.89 30.19 16.41
N ASP A 164 -7.29 31.44 16.17
CA ASP A 164 -8.57 31.99 16.62
C ASP A 164 -9.76 31.17 16.09
N LEU A 165 -9.67 30.69 14.84
CA LEU A 165 -10.74 29.98 14.15
C LEU A 165 -10.63 28.45 14.23
N LYS A 166 -9.70 27.89 15.03
CA LYS A 166 -9.44 26.44 15.04
C LYS A 166 -10.68 25.58 15.27
N ASN A 167 -11.61 26.07 16.09
CA ASN A 167 -12.84 25.39 16.48
C ASN A 167 -13.99 25.57 15.46
N GLU A 168 -13.87 26.52 14.53
CA GLU A 168 -14.90 26.77 13.50
C GLU A 168 -14.78 25.77 12.35
N PHE A 169 -13.59 25.20 12.13
CA PHE A 169 -13.35 24.26 11.04
C PHE A 169 -14.03 22.91 11.25
N LEU A 170 -14.53 22.33 10.16
CA LEU A 170 -15.26 21.06 10.20
C LEU A 170 -14.34 19.88 10.50
N CYS A 171 -14.85 18.94 11.29
CA CYS A 171 -14.35 17.58 11.43
C CYS A 171 -15.41 16.64 10.84
N LEU A 172 -15.16 16.12 9.63
CA LEU A 172 -16.10 15.23 8.93
C LEU A 172 -15.58 13.80 8.96
N SER A 173 -16.50 12.84 8.96
CA SER A 173 -16.18 11.41 8.91
C SER A 173 -15.53 11.03 7.57
N ASP A 174 -14.65 10.02 7.58
CA ASP A 174 -14.13 9.44 6.35
C ASP A 174 -15.20 8.54 5.72
N ASP A 175 -15.88 9.06 4.71
CA ASP A 175 -16.93 8.41 3.93
C ASP A 175 -16.40 7.79 2.63
N THR A 176 -15.09 7.55 2.56
CA THR A 176 -14.49 6.92 1.39
C THR A 176 -14.73 5.41 1.42
N SER A 177 -15.45 4.89 0.43
CA SER A 177 -15.53 3.45 0.20
C SER A 177 -14.12 2.87 -0.08
N PRO A 178 -13.73 1.78 0.59
CA PRO A 178 -12.48 1.09 0.28
C PRO A 178 -12.42 0.66 -1.18
N VAL A 179 -11.22 0.68 -1.75
CA VAL A 179 -10.98 0.13 -3.09
C VAL A 179 -10.90 -1.39 -2.98
N GLU A 180 -11.81 -2.08 -3.66
CA GLU A 180 -11.84 -3.54 -3.68
C GLU A 180 -10.76 -4.13 -4.59
N PRO A 181 -10.13 -5.27 -4.21
CA PRO A 181 -9.24 -6.00 -5.08
C PRO A 181 -10.00 -6.57 -6.29
N TYR A 182 -9.27 -6.92 -7.34
CA TYR A 182 -9.78 -7.85 -8.35
C TYR A 182 -9.91 -9.25 -7.78
N THR A 183 -10.94 -9.96 -8.22
CA THR A 183 -11.09 -11.41 -8.10
C THR A 183 -10.09 -12.14 -9.02
N ASP A 184 -9.83 -13.42 -8.74
CA ASP A 184 -8.93 -14.24 -9.56
C ASP A 184 -9.45 -14.39 -11.00
N ALA A 185 -10.78 -14.45 -11.17
CA ALA A 185 -11.43 -14.49 -12.47
C ALA A 185 -11.23 -13.18 -13.25
N GLU A 186 -11.40 -12.03 -12.61
CA GLU A 186 -11.14 -10.73 -13.24
C GLU A 186 -9.65 -10.59 -13.63
N ILE A 187 -8.73 -10.96 -12.73
CA ILE A 187 -7.29 -10.91 -13.01
C ILE A 187 -6.94 -11.77 -14.22
N LYS A 188 -7.46 -12.99 -14.30
CA LYS A 188 -7.21 -13.88 -15.44
C LYS A 188 -7.65 -13.23 -16.75
N GLN A 189 -8.85 -12.66 -16.81
CA GLN A 189 -9.35 -11.97 -18.00
C GLN A 189 -8.49 -10.76 -18.38
N ILE A 190 -8.14 -9.92 -17.40
CA ILE A 190 -7.33 -8.73 -17.63
C ILE A 190 -5.93 -9.11 -18.14
N VAL A 191 -5.24 -10.03 -17.47
CA VAL A 191 -3.86 -10.41 -17.81
C VAL A 191 -3.81 -11.06 -19.20
N VAL A 192 -4.78 -11.91 -19.54
CA VAL A 192 -4.89 -12.48 -20.89
C VAL A 192 -5.07 -11.37 -21.92
N ALA A 193 -6.02 -10.45 -21.71
CA ALA A 193 -6.28 -9.35 -22.63
C ALA A 193 -5.05 -8.45 -22.83
N LEU A 194 -4.36 -8.08 -21.74
CA LEU A 194 -3.15 -7.27 -21.81
C LEU A 194 -2.01 -7.97 -22.54
N TYR A 195 -1.78 -9.28 -22.31
CA TYR A 195 -0.76 -10.02 -23.06
C TYR A 195 -1.10 -10.21 -24.53
N THR A 196 -2.38 -10.39 -24.88
CA THR A 196 -2.84 -10.42 -26.27
C THR A 196 -2.49 -9.11 -26.98
N ILE A 197 -2.77 -7.96 -26.36
CA ILE A 197 -2.40 -6.65 -26.91
C ILE A 197 -0.87 -6.53 -27.02
N PHE A 198 -0.15 -6.81 -25.92
CA PHE A 198 1.30 -6.64 -25.85
C PHE A 198 2.02 -7.47 -26.92
N ASN A 199 1.66 -8.75 -27.08
CA ASN A 199 2.30 -9.64 -28.02
C ASN A 199 1.99 -9.28 -29.48
N ALA A 200 0.75 -8.89 -29.78
CA ALA A 200 0.38 -8.46 -31.13
C ALA A 200 1.15 -7.20 -31.53
N TYR A 201 1.15 -6.17 -30.68
CA TYR A 201 1.87 -4.93 -30.97
C TYR A 201 3.38 -5.08 -30.91
N ARG A 202 3.92 -5.96 -30.06
CA ARG A 202 5.34 -6.34 -30.08
C ARG A 202 5.76 -6.82 -31.47
N LYS A 203 5.00 -7.75 -32.07
CA LYS A 203 5.29 -8.26 -33.42
C LYS A 203 5.29 -7.13 -34.44
N SER A 204 4.26 -6.28 -34.42
CA SER A 204 4.16 -5.13 -35.32
C SER A 204 5.29 -4.12 -35.13
N THR A 205 5.70 -3.82 -33.90
CA THR A 205 6.84 -2.92 -33.62
C THR A 205 8.15 -3.50 -34.15
N LEU A 206 8.41 -4.79 -33.95
CA LEU A 206 9.64 -5.44 -34.40
C LEU A 206 9.69 -5.58 -35.93
N ALA A 207 8.55 -5.82 -36.58
CA ALA A 207 8.43 -5.86 -38.04
C ALA A 207 8.39 -4.46 -38.69
N ASN A 208 8.34 -3.39 -37.88
CA ASN A 208 8.09 -2.02 -38.34
C ASN A 208 6.80 -1.89 -39.19
N GLU A 209 5.77 -2.65 -38.81
CA GLU A 209 4.47 -2.70 -39.47
C GLU A 209 3.38 -2.02 -38.64
N ILE A 210 2.36 -1.50 -39.32
CA ILE A 210 1.19 -0.90 -38.68
C ILE A 210 0.10 -1.97 -38.52
N PRO A 211 -0.42 -2.22 -37.31
CA PRO A 211 -1.52 -3.15 -37.11
C PRO A 211 -2.76 -2.75 -37.93
N ARG A 212 -3.42 -3.72 -38.57
CA ARG A 212 -4.65 -3.46 -39.35
C ARG A 212 -5.92 -3.37 -38.49
N LEU A 213 -5.99 -4.16 -37.41
CA LEU A 213 -7.09 -4.23 -36.45
C LEU A 213 -6.55 -4.22 -35.01
N HIS A 214 -7.35 -3.70 -34.06
CA HIS A 214 -6.96 -3.72 -32.65
C HIS A 214 -6.89 -5.18 -32.17
N PRO A 215 -5.90 -5.59 -31.35
CA PRO A 215 -5.67 -6.99 -30.98
C PRO A 215 -6.82 -7.69 -30.25
N LEU A 216 -7.66 -6.93 -29.54
CA LEU A 216 -8.86 -7.43 -28.86
C LEU A 216 -10.15 -7.28 -29.67
N TYR A 217 -10.07 -7.01 -30.97
CA TYR A 217 -11.26 -6.96 -31.79
C TYR A 217 -11.86 -8.36 -31.92
N ASP A 218 -13.05 -8.54 -31.36
CA ASP A 218 -13.85 -9.76 -31.47
C ASP A 218 -15.30 -9.36 -31.80
N LYS A 219 -15.74 -9.70 -33.01
CA LYS A 219 -17.05 -9.30 -33.54
C LYS A 219 -18.20 -9.97 -32.78
N ASP A 220 -18.02 -11.20 -32.32
CA ASP A 220 -19.09 -11.99 -31.72
C ASP A 220 -19.24 -11.68 -30.22
N LEU A 221 -18.14 -11.45 -29.50
CA LEU A 221 -18.18 -10.93 -28.13
C LEU A 221 -18.84 -9.54 -28.06
N LEU A 222 -18.57 -8.68 -29.04
CA LEU A 222 -19.18 -7.34 -29.11
C LEU A 222 -20.70 -7.38 -29.34
N LYS A 223 -21.18 -8.31 -30.17
CA LYS A 223 -22.61 -8.53 -30.36
C LYS A 223 -23.29 -9.08 -29.11
N LYS A 224 -22.65 -10.05 -28.44
CA LYS A 224 -23.17 -10.69 -27.23
C LYS A 224 -23.34 -9.72 -26.06
N ASN A 225 -22.47 -8.72 -25.94
CA ASN A 225 -22.50 -7.74 -24.84
C ASN A 225 -23.52 -6.60 -25.02
N GLY A 226 -24.40 -6.64 -26.02
CA GLY A 226 -25.48 -5.65 -26.21
C GLY A 226 -25.00 -4.23 -26.57
N ASN A 227 -23.71 -4.01 -26.75
CA ASN A 227 -23.11 -2.71 -27.06
C ASN A 227 -23.25 -2.31 -28.54
N PHE A 228 -24.17 -2.93 -29.28
CA PHE A 228 -24.33 -2.81 -30.73
C PHE A 228 -25.52 -1.92 -31.14
N ASN A 229 -25.90 -0.92 -30.34
CA ASN A 229 -27.05 -0.05 -30.65
C ASN A 229 -26.69 1.30 -31.32
N GLY A 230 -25.51 1.46 -31.92
CA GLY A 230 -25.26 2.65 -32.76
C GLY A 230 -23.82 2.96 -33.13
N GLY A 231 -23.25 2.29 -34.15
CA GLY A 231 -22.10 2.82 -34.90
C GLY A 231 -20.73 2.13 -34.77
N PHE A 232 -20.62 0.95 -34.15
CA PHE A 232 -19.34 0.22 -34.05
C PHE A 232 -19.13 -0.74 -35.24
N THR A 233 -18.70 -0.19 -36.39
CA THR A 233 -18.24 -0.97 -37.55
C THR A 233 -16.76 -1.33 -37.44
N ASP A 234 -16.23 -2.19 -38.32
CA ASP A 234 -14.78 -2.42 -38.50
C ASP A 234 -14.02 -1.09 -38.66
N SER A 235 -14.66 -0.09 -39.27
CA SER A 235 -14.15 1.28 -39.43
C SER A 235 -13.91 1.97 -38.08
N SER A 236 -14.78 1.77 -37.09
CA SER A 236 -14.64 2.35 -35.75
C SER A 236 -13.46 1.75 -34.97
N TRP A 237 -13.15 0.46 -35.19
CA TRP A 237 -11.98 -0.19 -34.60
C TRP A 237 -10.68 0.12 -35.33
N LYS A 238 -10.71 0.29 -36.66
CA LYS A 238 -9.58 0.85 -37.42
C LYS A 238 -9.21 2.26 -36.93
N LYS A 239 -10.22 3.10 -36.68
CA LYS A 239 -10.05 4.45 -36.09
C LYS A 239 -9.42 4.43 -34.67
N LYS A 240 -9.52 3.33 -33.92
CA LYS A 240 -8.84 3.18 -32.62
C LYS A 240 -7.34 2.91 -32.75
N ILE A 241 -6.90 2.27 -33.84
CA ILE A 241 -5.46 2.02 -34.07
C ILE A 241 -4.79 3.29 -34.57
N GLN A 242 -5.48 4.00 -35.47
CA GLN A 242 -5.04 5.25 -36.05
C GLN A 242 -6.25 6.15 -36.30
N SER A 243 -6.24 7.33 -35.69
CA SER A 243 -7.07 8.43 -36.17
C SER A 243 -6.20 9.31 -37.06
N GLY A 244 -6.77 9.95 -38.09
CA GLY A 244 -6.03 10.88 -38.96
C GLY A 244 -5.34 12.02 -38.19
N ASN A 245 -5.76 12.28 -36.95
CA ASN A 245 -5.18 13.26 -36.04
C ASN A 245 -4.17 12.68 -35.03
N SER A 246 -3.98 11.36 -34.97
CA SER A 246 -3.08 10.66 -34.03
C SER A 246 -2.66 9.27 -34.57
N PRO A 247 -1.64 9.21 -35.46
CA PRO A 247 -1.15 7.94 -36.03
C PRO A 247 -0.47 7.03 -34.99
N ASP A 248 -0.07 7.61 -33.84
CA ASP A 248 0.62 6.91 -32.75
C ASP A 248 -0.33 6.26 -31.73
N THR A 249 -1.62 6.17 -32.01
CA THR A 249 -2.62 5.68 -31.03
C THR A 249 -2.33 4.25 -30.58
N TRP A 250 -2.04 3.34 -31.51
CA TRP A 250 -1.66 1.96 -31.18
C TRP A 250 -0.33 1.85 -30.40
N LYS A 251 0.63 2.73 -30.65
CA LYS A 251 1.89 2.82 -29.86
C LYS A 251 1.59 3.23 -28.41
N ASN A 252 0.70 4.21 -28.23
CA ASN A 252 0.24 4.60 -26.89
C ASN A 252 -0.53 3.47 -26.20
N ASP A 253 -1.30 2.67 -26.93
CA ASP A 253 -1.95 1.48 -26.36
C ASP A 253 -0.94 0.41 -25.94
N LEU A 254 0.13 0.20 -26.71
CA LEU A 254 1.25 -0.65 -26.31
C LEU A 254 1.91 -0.11 -25.01
N ILE A 255 2.21 1.20 -24.95
CA ILE A 255 2.81 1.82 -23.76
C ILE A 255 1.89 1.67 -22.53
N LYS A 256 0.58 1.93 -22.68
CA LYS A 256 -0.40 1.76 -21.60
C LYS A 256 -0.54 0.29 -21.18
N THR A 257 -0.49 -0.63 -22.13
CA THR A 257 -0.54 -2.08 -21.84
C THR A 257 0.67 -2.49 -21.01
N ALA A 258 1.86 -2.07 -21.40
CA ALA A 258 3.07 -2.34 -20.63
C ALA A 258 3.03 -1.69 -19.25
N PHE A 259 2.49 -0.48 -19.14
CA PHE A 259 2.27 0.21 -17.87
C PHE A 259 1.36 -0.59 -16.93
N TYR A 260 0.24 -1.13 -17.42
CA TYR A 260 -0.68 -1.92 -16.59
C TYR A 260 -0.14 -3.31 -16.23
N LEU A 261 0.57 -3.99 -17.15
CA LEU A 261 1.29 -5.23 -16.83
C LEU A 261 2.37 -4.98 -15.77
N THR A 262 3.08 -3.87 -15.87
CA THR A 262 4.03 -3.42 -14.85
C THR A 262 3.32 -3.17 -13.52
N SER A 263 2.18 -2.48 -13.52
CA SER A 263 1.39 -2.24 -12.30
C SER A 263 0.90 -3.54 -11.66
N PHE A 264 0.49 -4.53 -12.47
CA PHE A 264 0.10 -5.86 -12.00
C PHE A 264 1.24 -6.58 -11.28
N TYR A 265 2.43 -6.67 -11.90
CA TYR A 265 3.58 -7.36 -11.30
C TYR A 265 4.15 -6.62 -10.09
N THR A 266 4.27 -5.30 -10.20
CA THR A 266 4.95 -4.48 -9.19
C THR A 266 4.03 -4.11 -8.02
N GLY A 267 2.74 -3.91 -8.28
CA GLY A 267 1.83 -3.23 -7.37
C GLY A 267 2.22 -1.78 -7.11
N ALA A 268 3.13 -1.18 -7.89
CA ALA A 268 3.64 0.17 -7.66
C ALA A 268 2.55 1.24 -7.85
N ASN A 269 2.69 2.36 -7.14
CA ASN A 269 1.81 3.50 -7.30
C ASN A 269 1.92 4.07 -8.72
N GLU A 270 0.78 4.48 -9.30
CA GLU A 270 0.70 5.08 -10.64
C GLU A 270 1.70 6.22 -10.84
N SER A 271 1.80 7.14 -9.87
CA SER A 271 2.75 8.24 -9.95
C SER A 271 4.21 7.78 -9.96
N ALA A 272 4.54 6.66 -9.31
CA ALA A 272 5.90 6.14 -9.34
C ALA A 272 6.25 5.61 -10.73
N LEU A 273 5.32 4.86 -11.35
CA LEU A 273 5.50 4.31 -12.69
C LEU A 273 5.55 5.41 -13.77
N ILE A 274 4.72 6.44 -13.67
CA ILE A 274 4.68 7.56 -14.63
C ILE A 274 5.95 8.43 -14.58
N ASN A 275 6.62 8.50 -13.43
CA ASN A 275 7.85 9.26 -13.27
C ASN A 275 9.11 8.42 -13.51
N LEU A 276 8.99 7.11 -13.75
CA LEU A 276 10.12 6.21 -13.93
C LEU A 276 10.90 6.56 -15.20
N LYS A 277 12.18 6.85 -15.05
CA LYS A 277 13.10 7.12 -16.15
C LYS A 277 14.01 5.93 -16.44
N PHE A 278 14.54 5.87 -17.66
CA PHE A 278 15.57 4.88 -18.00
C PHE A 278 16.84 5.04 -17.16
N SER A 279 17.19 6.27 -16.76
CA SER A 279 18.30 6.55 -15.84
C SER A 279 18.10 5.96 -14.44
N ASP A 280 16.86 5.70 -14.04
CA ASP A 280 16.54 5.12 -12.74
C ASP A 280 16.73 3.59 -12.73
N ILE A 281 17.02 3.00 -13.89
CA ILE A 281 17.22 1.56 -14.11
C ILE A 281 18.71 1.31 -14.38
N THR A 282 19.40 0.71 -13.43
CA THR A 282 20.82 0.31 -13.53
C THR A 282 21.06 -0.89 -14.46
N SER A 283 22.30 -1.10 -14.94
CA SER A 283 22.69 -2.30 -15.71
C SER A 283 22.59 -3.60 -14.88
N GLU A 284 22.71 -3.51 -13.55
CA GLU A 284 22.58 -4.62 -12.59
C GLU A 284 21.16 -4.72 -11.96
N SER A 285 20.13 -4.22 -12.66
CA SER A 285 18.76 -4.10 -12.12
C SER A 285 17.99 -5.41 -11.98
N PHE A 286 18.64 -6.56 -12.11
CA PHE A 286 18.02 -7.88 -11.91
C PHE A 286 19.04 -8.80 -11.25
N SER A 287 19.26 -8.62 -9.95
CA SER A 287 20.02 -9.60 -9.15
C SER A 287 19.15 -10.83 -8.91
N GLU A 288 19.66 -12.00 -9.28
CA GLU A 288 19.03 -13.28 -8.95
C GLU A 288 19.16 -13.51 -7.44
N THR A 289 18.03 -13.72 -6.79
CA THR A 289 17.98 -14.20 -5.41
C THR A 289 18.14 -15.72 -5.38
N SER A 290 18.49 -16.30 -4.23
CA SER A 290 18.74 -17.74 -4.02
C SER A 290 17.58 -18.70 -4.39
N ARG A 291 16.47 -18.19 -4.95
CA ARG A 291 15.29 -18.95 -5.39
C ARG A 291 14.84 -18.62 -6.83
N GLY A 292 15.69 -17.99 -7.66
CA GLY A 292 15.36 -17.69 -9.07
C GLY A 292 14.44 -16.48 -9.29
N ASN A 293 14.30 -15.59 -8.30
CA ASN A 293 13.53 -14.34 -8.42
C ASN A 293 14.47 -13.15 -8.62
N PHE A 294 14.10 -12.18 -9.46
CA PHE A 294 14.93 -10.99 -9.77
C PHE A 294 14.46 -9.73 -9.04
N LYS A 295 15.36 -8.78 -8.69
CA LYS A 295 15.02 -7.51 -8.00
C LYS A 295 15.29 -6.26 -8.85
N LEU A 296 14.30 -5.36 -9.05
CA LEU A 296 14.45 -4.06 -9.72
C LEU A 296 14.75 -2.92 -8.72
N LYS A 297 15.91 -2.27 -8.84
CA LYS A 297 16.25 -1.08 -8.05
C LYS A 297 15.75 0.19 -8.77
N THR A 298 15.13 1.11 -8.03
CA THR A 298 14.70 2.43 -8.55
C THR A 298 14.97 3.53 -7.52
N VAL A 299 15.20 4.77 -7.96
CA VAL A 299 15.43 5.92 -7.06
C VAL A 299 14.16 6.80 -7.03
N LYS A 300 13.67 7.20 -5.84
CA LYS A 300 12.58 8.20 -5.73
C LYS A 300 13.05 9.50 -5.10
N ASN A 301 12.76 10.61 -5.77
CA ASN A 301 13.06 11.97 -5.30
C ASN A 301 12.12 12.53 -4.21
N ARG A 302 11.06 11.81 -3.79
CA ARG A 302 10.09 12.31 -2.78
C ARG A 302 10.39 11.92 -1.33
N GLN A 303 11.45 11.16 -1.07
CA GLN A 303 11.85 10.71 0.29
C GLN A 303 13.33 11.00 0.56
N ALA A 304 13.80 12.21 0.21
CA ALA A 304 15.16 12.67 0.52
C ALA A 304 16.28 11.70 0.09
N GLY A 305 16.12 11.05 -1.08
CA GLY A 305 17.15 10.16 -1.64
C GLY A 305 17.18 8.74 -1.07
N LYS A 306 16.14 8.27 -0.37
CA LYS A 306 16.06 6.84 0.00
C LYS A 306 15.94 5.94 -1.25
N ASP A 307 16.84 4.97 -1.34
CA ASP A 307 16.76 3.86 -2.30
C ASP A 307 15.40 3.18 -2.18
N ASN A 308 14.63 3.20 -3.26
CA ASN A 308 13.42 2.41 -3.35
C ASN A 308 13.79 1.12 -4.06
N ILE A 309 14.18 0.12 -3.27
CA ILE A 309 14.21 -1.24 -3.78
C ILE A 309 12.75 -1.61 -4.04
N LEU A 310 12.36 -1.70 -5.31
CA LEU A 310 11.13 -2.40 -5.65
C LEU A 310 11.51 -3.88 -5.54
N ASP A 311 11.49 -4.40 -4.31
CA ASP A 311 11.63 -5.83 -4.00
C ASP A 311 10.42 -6.57 -4.58
N ILE A 312 10.46 -6.75 -5.89
CA ILE A 312 9.46 -7.51 -6.62
C ILE A 312 10.20 -8.74 -7.08
N GLY A 313 9.96 -9.87 -6.44
CA GLY A 313 10.40 -11.14 -6.99
C GLY A 313 9.74 -11.34 -8.36
N PHE A 314 10.46 -11.04 -9.43
CA PHE A 314 9.98 -11.33 -10.77
C PHE A 314 10.14 -12.83 -11.04
N SER A 315 9.03 -13.48 -11.42
CA SER A 315 9.10 -14.73 -12.17
C SER A 315 9.91 -14.54 -13.46
N LYS A 316 10.45 -15.63 -14.02
CA LYS A 316 11.12 -15.63 -15.33
C LYS A 316 10.30 -14.91 -16.41
N ARG A 317 9.01 -15.22 -16.50
CA ARG A 317 8.06 -14.59 -17.44
C ARG A 317 7.93 -13.08 -17.25
N SER A 318 7.93 -12.61 -16.01
CA SER A 318 7.85 -11.17 -15.74
C SER A 318 9.16 -10.46 -16.07
N LYS A 319 10.32 -11.07 -15.80
CA LYS A 319 11.61 -10.52 -16.24
C LYS A 319 11.67 -10.38 -17.76
N GLU A 320 11.35 -11.44 -18.49
CA GLU A 320 11.32 -11.44 -19.96
C GLU A 320 10.40 -10.35 -20.52
N PHE A 321 9.22 -10.16 -19.90
CA PHE A 321 8.32 -9.07 -20.24
C PHE A 321 8.98 -7.69 -20.03
N PHE A 322 9.58 -7.45 -18.87
CA PHE A 322 10.19 -6.15 -18.55
C PHE A 322 11.37 -5.85 -19.47
N GLU A 323 12.28 -6.80 -19.69
CA GLU A 323 13.41 -6.65 -20.60
C GLU A 323 12.93 -6.36 -22.02
N THR A 324 11.95 -7.12 -22.51
CA THR A 324 11.33 -6.88 -23.81
C THR A 324 10.70 -5.49 -23.88
N TRP A 325 10.01 -5.07 -22.83
CA TRP A 325 9.38 -3.75 -22.79
C TRP A 325 10.40 -2.61 -22.84
N LEU A 326 11.51 -2.70 -22.10
CA LEU A 326 12.54 -1.65 -22.11
C LEU A 326 13.13 -1.46 -23.51
N ILE A 327 13.31 -2.55 -24.26
CA ILE A 327 13.74 -2.51 -25.67
C ILE A 327 12.65 -1.88 -26.55
N LEU A 328 11.41 -2.35 -26.43
CA LEU A 328 10.29 -1.85 -27.25
C LEU A 328 10.00 -0.37 -26.99
N SER A 329 10.06 0.10 -25.74
CA SER A 329 9.84 1.51 -25.38
C SER A 329 10.87 2.42 -26.08
N LYS A 330 12.14 2.01 -26.07
CA LYS A 330 13.23 2.68 -26.82
C LYS A 330 12.98 2.70 -28.33
N LEU A 331 12.55 1.58 -28.92
CA LEU A 331 12.22 1.50 -30.35
C LEU A 331 11.05 2.40 -30.73
N VAL A 332 9.95 2.32 -29.97
CA VAL A 332 8.72 3.09 -30.20
C VAL A 332 8.95 4.60 -30.10
N THR A 333 9.87 5.02 -29.22
CA THR A 333 10.24 6.41 -28.99
C THR A 333 11.48 6.85 -29.77
N LYS A 334 12.08 5.98 -30.59
CA LYS A 334 13.35 6.24 -31.29
C LYS A 334 14.47 6.74 -30.37
N ASN A 335 14.52 6.25 -29.13
CA ASN A 335 15.43 6.69 -28.06
C ASN A 335 15.33 8.17 -27.67
N GLN A 336 14.22 8.84 -27.97
CA GLN A 336 14.03 10.27 -27.67
C GLN A 336 13.30 10.52 -26.34
N SER A 337 13.05 9.47 -25.53
CA SER A 337 12.36 9.60 -24.24
C SER A 337 13.25 9.24 -23.07
N ASP A 338 13.29 10.11 -22.07
CA ASP A 338 13.84 9.78 -20.76
C ASP A 338 12.95 8.81 -19.97
N TYR A 339 11.65 8.80 -20.25
CA TYR A 339 10.64 8.08 -19.47
C TYR A 339 10.42 6.67 -20.01
N VAL A 340 10.21 5.70 -19.10
CA VAL A 340 9.93 4.31 -19.46
C VAL A 340 8.52 4.14 -20.04
N PHE A 341 7.55 4.94 -19.57
CA PHE A 341 6.15 4.92 -20.02
C PHE A 341 5.69 6.31 -20.53
N PRO A 342 6.20 6.79 -21.66
CA PRO A 342 5.86 8.11 -22.19
C PRO A 342 4.50 8.12 -22.89
N ASN A 343 4.06 9.30 -23.33
CA ASN A 343 2.88 9.46 -24.18
C ASN A 343 3.29 10.20 -25.46
N ILE A 344 2.81 9.71 -26.60
CA ILE A 344 3.16 10.23 -27.92
C ILE A 344 1.95 10.97 -28.49
N ILE A 345 2.09 12.27 -28.75
CA ILE A 345 1.02 13.09 -29.33
C ILE A 345 1.57 13.76 -30.58
N LYS A 346 1.07 13.36 -31.76
CA LYS A 346 1.49 13.91 -33.06
C LYS A 346 3.02 13.90 -33.21
N GLY A 347 3.66 12.77 -32.90
CA GLY A 347 5.12 12.63 -32.89
C GLY A 347 5.87 13.28 -31.71
N SER A 348 5.24 14.15 -30.93
CA SER A 348 5.86 14.74 -29.72
C SER A 348 5.78 13.77 -28.55
N ILE A 349 6.94 13.41 -28.00
CA ILE A 349 7.08 12.56 -26.81
C ILE A 349 6.99 13.44 -25.57
N ARG A 350 6.09 13.06 -24.64
CA ARG A 350 5.88 13.78 -23.38
C ARG A 350 5.73 12.78 -22.25
N GLN A 351 5.91 13.26 -21.02
CA GLN A 351 5.56 12.49 -19.84
C GLN A 351 4.06 12.15 -19.85
N SER A 352 3.72 10.89 -19.53
CA SER A 352 2.33 10.47 -19.37
C SER A 352 1.63 11.21 -18.22
N SER A 353 0.32 11.42 -18.34
CA SER A 353 -0.49 11.89 -17.21
C SER A 353 -1.29 10.74 -16.60
N PRO A 354 -1.50 10.73 -15.25
CA PRO A 354 -2.30 9.71 -14.58
C PRO A 354 -3.70 9.52 -15.19
N ALA A 355 -4.36 10.62 -15.55
CA ALA A 355 -5.72 10.59 -16.10
C ALA A 355 -5.80 10.02 -17.54
N ASN A 356 -4.79 10.24 -18.39
CA ASN A 356 -4.86 9.85 -19.80
C ASN A 356 -4.53 8.38 -20.06
N ALA A 357 -3.76 7.74 -19.18
CA ALA A 357 -3.38 6.33 -19.33
C ALA A 357 -4.58 5.39 -19.13
N ALA A 358 -5.50 5.72 -18.20
CA ALA A 358 -6.66 4.89 -17.87
C ALA A 358 -7.84 5.03 -18.82
N VAL A 359 -8.16 6.26 -19.24
CA VAL A 359 -9.44 6.54 -19.93
C VAL A 359 -9.57 5.80 -21.27
N THR A 360 -8.56 5.82 -22.14
CA THR A 360 -8.68 5.22 -23.48
C THR A 360 -8.78 3.69 -23.45
N MET A 361 -7.93 3.03 -22.64
CA MET A 361 -7.93 1.57 -22.51
C MET A 361 -9.20 1.08 -21.83
N ASN A 362 -9.66 1.77 -20.78
CA ASN A 362 -10.89 1.40 -20.08
C ASN A 362 -12.15 1.55 -20.95
N ASN A 363 -12.17 2.48 -21.90
CA ASN A 363 -13.26 2.53 -22.89
C ASN A 363 -13.31 1.25 -23.72
N THR A 364 -12.16 0.73 -24.15
CA THR A 364 -12.08 -0.54 -24.90
C THR A 364 -12.45 -1.74 -24.03
N PHE A 365 -11.92 -1.83 -22.80
CA PHE A 365 -12.27 -2.92 -21.87
C PHE A 365 -13.76 -2.90 -21.53
N LYS A 366 -14.35 -1.73 -21.26
CA LYS A 366 -15.78 -1.57 -21.01
C LYS A 366 -16.64 -2.07 -22.18
N LEU A 367 -16.27 -1.72 -23.41
CA LEU A 367 -17.01 -2.15 -24.62
C LEU A 367 -16.99 -3.68 -24.80
N LEU A 368 -15.89 -4.33 -24.41
CA LEU A 368 -15.72 -5.77 -24.49
C LEU A 368 -16.28 -6.52 -23.28
N GLY A 369 -16.92 -5.83 -22.33
CA GLY A 369 -17.40 -6.44 -21.09
C GLY A 369 -16.28 -6.94 -20.18
N LEU A 370 -15.05 -6.45 -20.38
CA LEU A 370 -13.89 -6.80 -19.58
C LEU A 370 -13.81 -5.93 -18.31
N PRO A 371 -13.24 -6.47 -17.21
CA PRO A 371 -13.03 -5.69 -15.99
C PRO A 371 -12.14 -4.46 -16.25
N LEU A 372 -12.52 -3.30 -15.71
CA LEU A 372 -11.80 -2.05 -15.92
C LEU A 372 -10.43 -2.07 -15.24
N LEU A 373 -9.42 -1.52 -15.91
CA LEU A 373 -8.06 -1.39 -15.41
C LEU A 373 -7.95 -0.28 -14.37
N SER A 374 -7.21 -0.58 -13.30
CA SER A 374 -6.98 0.32 -12.17
C SER A 374 -5.72 -0.12 -11.43
N THR A 375 -4.74 0.79 -11.37
CA THR A 375 -3.48 0.58 -10.63
C THR A 375 -3.73 0.39 -9.13
N GLN A 376 -4.74 1.09 -8.58
CA GLN A 376 -5.13 0.96 -7.18
C GLN A 376 -5.70 -0.43 -6.88
N ARG A 377 -6.58 -0.96 -7.76
CA ARG A 377 -7.10 -2.32 -7.62
C ARG A 377 -6.00 -3.37 -7.78
N PHE A 378 -5.06 -3.21 -8.72
CA PHE A 378 -3.90 -4.11 -8.83
C PHE A 378 -3.05 -4.13 -7.57
N ARG A 379 -2.75 -2.95 -7.01
CA ARG A 379 -2.03 -2.83 -5.74
C ARG A 379 -2.79 -3.49 -4.58
N LYS A 380 -4.12 -3.34 -4.52
CA LYS A 380 -4.99 -4.03 -3.54
C LYS A 380 -4.98 -5.54 -3.70
N THR A 381 -5.06 -6.04 -4.93
CA THR A 381 -5.00 -7.48 -5.18
C THR A 381 -3.64 -8.04 -4.76
N LYS A 382 -2.52 -7.39 -5.12
CA LYS A 382 -1.19 -7.82 -4.67
C LYS A 382 -1.07 -7.85 -3.14
N ALA A 383 -1.56 -6.81 -2.47
CA ALA A 383 -1.62 -6.77 -1.01
C ALA A 383 -2.37 -7.97 -0.43
N THR A 384 -3.53 -8.27 -1.02
CA THR A 384 -4.40 -9.37 -0.60
C THR A 384 -3.74 -10.73 -0.83
N LEU A 385 -3.05 -10.91 -1.96
CA LEU A 385 -2.32 -12.15 -2.26
C LEU A 385 -1.15 -12.37 -1.28
N ILE A 386 -0.35 -11.33 -1.02
CA ILE A 386 0.74 -11.41 -0.04
C ILE A 386 0.17 -11.70 1.35
N MET A 387 -0.91 -11.02 1.74
CA MET A 387 -1.58 -11.24 3.03
C MET A 387 -2.11 -12.66 3.17
N ARG A 388 -2.79 -13.19 2.14
CA ARG A 388 -3.31 -14.57 2.13
C ARG A 388 -2.18 -15.61 2.22
N ALA A 389 -1.03 -15.34 1.58
CA ALA A 389 0.09 -16.28 1.55
C ALA A 389 0.97 -16.23 2.81
N THR A 390 1.12 -15.05 3.43
CA THR A 390 2.08 -14.83 4.52
C THR A 390 1.44 -14.55 5.87
N GLU A 391 0.14 -14.20 5.90
CA GLU A 391 -0.60 -13.75 7.08
C GLU A 391 0.14 -12.64 7.88
N SER A 392 0.90 -11.78 7.17
CA SER A 392 1.81 -10.78 7.77
C SER A 392 1.65 -9.39 7.14
N ILE A 393 1.26 -8.41 7.97
CA ILE A 393 1.25 -6.98 7.59
C ILE A 393 2.64 -6.48 7.19
N PHE A 394 3.71 -7.03 7.78
CA PHE A 394 5.08 -6.64 7.46
C PHE A 394 5.50 -7.09 6.06
N SER A 395 5.17 -8.32 5.68
CA SER A 395 5.43 -8.83 4.33
C SER A 395 4.65 -8.05 3.26
N VAL A 396 3.42 -7.62 3.59
CA VAL A 396 2.64 -6.72 2.73
C VAL A 396 3.26 -5.32 2.67
N ALA A 397 3.78 -4.81 3.79
CA ALA A 397 4.44 -3.51 3.85
C ALA A 397 5.71 -3.48 3.00
N GLU A 398 6.55 -4.51 3.13
CA GLU A 398 7.74 -4.73 2.32
C GLU A 398 7.39 -4.89 0.84
N GLY A 399 6.51 -5.83 0.50
CA GLY A 399 6.16 -6.13 -0.90
C GLY A 399 5.41 -5.03 -1.64
N LEU A 400 4.87 -4.03 -0.93
CA LEU A 400 4.27 -2.84 -1.51
C LEU A 400 5.11 -1.57 -1.33
N ASN A 401 6.21 -1.65 -0.57
CA ASN A 401 7.01 -0.52 -0.14
C ASN A 401 6.15 0.58 0.52
N ASN A 402 5.43 0.17 1.56
CA ASN A 402 4.56 0.98 2.41
C ASN A 402 5.01 0.86 3.87
N SER A 403 4.58 1.79 4.73
CA SER A 403 4.70 1.55 6.18
C SER A 403 3.68 0.50 6.66
N PRO A 404 3.99 -0.30 7.69
CA PRO A 404 3.03 -1.21 8.32
C PRO A 404 1.73 -0.52 8.75
N ALA A 405 1.80 0.74 9.21
CA ALA A 405 0.64 1.53 9.58
C ALA A 405 -0.28 1.82 8.38
N THR A 406 0.29 2.17 7.23
CA THR A 406 -0.47 2.35 5.99
C THR A 406 -1.12 1.04 5.54
N VAL A 407 -0.43 -0.08 5.74
CA VAL A 407 -0.98 -1.41 5.41
C VAL A 407 -2.16 -1.75 6.31
N SER A 408 -1.98 -1.63 7.63
CA SER A 408 -3.02 -1.89 8.63
C SER A 408 -4.29 -1.06 8.39
N LYS A 409 -4.16 0.23 8.03
CA LYS A 409 -5.31 1.09 7.74
C LYS A 409 -6.10 0.68 6.50
N HIS A 410 -5.42 0.15 5.49
CA HIS A 410 -6.00 0.07 4.15
C HIS A 410 -6.19 -1.36 3.64
N TYR A 411 -5.49 -2.37 4.16
CA TYR A 411 -5.39 -3.69 3.50
C TYR A 411 -5.75 -4.86 4.44
N SER A 412 -6.53 -4.59 5.49
CA SER A 412 -6.78 -5.49 6.63
C SER A 412 -8.09 -6.29 6.55
N ASN A 413 -8.65 -6.54 5.38
CA ASN A 413 -9.98 -7.17 5.24
C ASN A 413 -9.92 -8.73 5.26
N GLY A 414 -9.02 -9.33 6.04
CA GLY A 414 -8.86 -10.79 6.18
C GLY A 414 -9.67 -11.40 7.33
N ASP A 415 -9.42 -12.68 7.66
CA ASP A 415 -9.98 -13.36 8.84
C ASP A 415 -9.79 -12.47 10.09
N PRO A 416 -10.90 -11.99 10.72
CA PRO A 416 -10.84 -10.95 11.74
C PRO A 416 -9.93 -11.29 12.92
N ILE A 417 -9.89 -12.56 13.31
CA ILE A 417 -9.13 -13.02 14.49
C ILE A 417 -7.63 -12.98 14.19
N LYS A 418 -7.22 -13.57 13.06
CA LYS A 418 -5.81 -13.56 12.61
C LYS A 418 -5.31 -12.16 12.26
N MET A 419 -6.20 -11.33 11.71
CA MET A 419 -5.90 -9.94 11.40
C MET A 419 -5.63 -9.13 12.68
N ASN A 420 -6.41 -9.33 13.74
CA ASN A 420 -6.18 -8.67 15.02
C ASN A 420 -4.81 -9.03 15.61
N PHE A 421 -4.38 -10.29 15.50
CA PHE A 421 -3.02 -10.68 15.90
C PHE A 421 -1.93 -10.01 15.05
N SER A 422 -2.10 -9.93 13.73
CA SER A 422 -1.10 -9.23 12.89
C SER A 422 -1.07 -7.73 13.17
N ILE A 423 -2.21 -7.10 13.49
CA ILE A 423 -2.29 -5.69 13.88
C ILE A 423 -1.61 -5.50 15.24
N ALA A 424 -1.88 -6.37 16.22
CA ALA A 424 -1.23 -6.34 17.53
C ALA A 424 0.30 -6.45 17.41
N ARG A 425 0.82 -7.36 16.58
CA ARG A 425 2.26 -7.45 16.26
C ARG A 425 2.79 -6.16 15.62
N ALA A 426 2.05 -5.58 14.68
CA ALA A 426 2.44 -4.32 14.05
C ALA A 426 2.53 -3.14 15.05
N LEU A 427 1.64 -3.13 16.06
CA LEU A 427 1.65 -2.14 17.13
C LEU A 427 2.80 -2.36 18.12
N ASP A 428 3.05 -3.62 18.51
CA ASP A 428 4.15 -4.00 19.42
C ASP A 428 5.53 -3.70 18.81
N VAL A 429 5.77 -4.07 17.54
CA VAL A 429 7.00 -3.68 16.82
C VAL A 429 7.18 -2.18 16.83
N ARG A 430 6.11 -1.42 16.58
CA ARG A 430 6.17 0.04 16.57
C ARG A 430 6.52 0.60 17.95
N GLN A 431 5.92 0.07 19.01
CA GLN A 431 6.22 0.47 20.38
C GLN A 431 7.70 0.21 20.71
N ARG A 432 8.21 -0.97 20.36
CA ARG A 432 9.61 -1.35 20.56
C ARG A 432 10.59 -0.47 19.78
N THR A 433 10.29 -0.18 18.52
CA THR A 433 11.10 0.73 17.71
C THR A 433 11.08 2.16 18.27
N VAL A 434 9.95 2.61 18.84
CA VAL A 434 9.88 3.90 19.53
C VAL A 434 10.72 3.91 20.81
N ILE A 435 10.81 2.78 21.52
CA ILE A 435 11.64 2.62 22.73
C ILE A 435 13.14 2.48 22.38
N GLY A 436 13.50 2.38 21.10
CA GLY A 436 14.88 2.41 20.61
C GLY A 436 15.39 1.08 20.07
N GLU A 437 14.55 0.05 19.97
CA GLU A 437 14.93 -1.25 19.39
C GLU A 437 15.07 -1.14 17.85
N PRO A 438 16.15 -1.66 17.23
CA PRO A 438 16.27 -1.75 15.78
C PRO A 438 15.09 -2.51 15.15
N LEU A 439 14.61 -2.06 13.99
CA LEU A 439 13.40 -2.61 13.35
C LEU A 439 13.48 -4.14 13.15
N ASP A 440 14.64 -4.65 12.73
CA ASP A 440 14.82 -6.08 12.45
C ASP A 440 14.77 -6.92 13.75
N GLU A 441 15.30 -6.40 14.85
CA GLU A 441 15.21 -7.03 16.17
C GLU A 441 13.79 -6.96 16.73
N ALA A 442 13.12 -5.81 16.59
CA ALA A 442 11.75 -5.63 17.02
C ALA A 442 10.79 -6.59 16.30
N ILE A 443 10.97 -6.80 14.98
CA ILE A 443 10.19 -7.77 14.19
C ILE A 443 10.45 -9.19 14.69
N LYS A 444 11.72 -9.56 14.90
CA LYS A 444 12.10 -10.88 15.41
C LYS A 444 11.48 -11.13 16.78
N ASN A 445 11.62 -10.18 17.70
CA ASN A 445 11.16 -10.30 19.09
C ASN A 445 9.63 -10.24 19.24
N SER A 446 8.93 -9.49 18.36
CA SER A 446 7.47 -9.45 18.32
C SER A 446 6.85 -10.74 17.73
N SER A 447 7.63 -11.50 16.95
CA SER A 447 7.20 -12.79 16.37
C SER A 447 7.02 -13.90 17.42
N TYR A 448 7.45 -13.69 18.67
CA TYR A 448 7.44 -14.68 19.77
C TYR A 448 6.39 -14.39 20.86
N GLN A 449 5.18 -13.96 20.52
CA GLN A 449 4.08 -13.89 21.51
C GLN A 449 3.53 -15.29 21.79
N PHE A 450 4.03 -15.93 22.86
CA PHE A 450 3.33 -17.00 23.58
C PHE A 450 2.49 -16.38 24.70
N SER A 451 1.41 -17.06 25.14
CA SER A 451 0.62 -16.65 26.30
C SER A 451 1.53 -16.43 27.51
N ASP A 452 1.36 -15.31 28.23
CA ASP A 452 2.17 -15.04 29.42
C ASP A 452 2.01 -16.18 30.45
N PRO A 453 3.11 -16.62 31.09
CA PRO A 453 3.06 -17.69 32.08
C PRO A 453 2.24 -17.24 33.28
N VAL A 454 1.26 -18.06 33.67
CA VAL A 454 0.42 -17.82 34.85
C VAL A 454 0.38 -19.04 35.75
N ARG A 455 0.29 -18.86 37.07
CA ARG A 455 0.02 -19.97 38.00
C ARG A 455 -1.40 -20.49 37.84
N GLU A 456 -1.62 -21.74 38.21
CA GLU A 456 -2.95 -22.34 38.10
C GLU A 456 -3.99 -21.65 39.00
N ASN A 457 -3.53 -21.17 40.16
CA ASN A 457 -4.30 -20.35 41.10
C ASN A 457 -4.86 -19.05 40.50
N PHE A 458 -4.28 -18.54 39.41
CA PHE A 458 -4.82 -17.38 38.71
C PHE A 458 -6.21 -17.66 38.14
N PHE A 459 -6.44 -18.85 37.57
CA PHE A 459 -7.73 -19.21 37.00
C PHE A 459 -8.79 -19.36 38.09
N ILE A 460 -8.41 -19.99 39.21
CA ILE A 460 -9.30 -20.18 40.37
C ILE A 460 -9.70 -18.84 40.97
N LYS A 461 -8.75 -17.93 41.21
CA LYS A 461 -9.02 -16.61 41.82
C LYS A 461 -9.88 -15.70 40.95
N ASN A 462 -9.85 -15.89 39.63
CA ASN A 462 -10.57 -15.06 38.67
C ASN A 462 -11.84 -15.72 38.11
N ASN A 463 -12.29 -16.85 38.68
CA ASN A 463 -13.43 -17.64 38.18
C ASN A 463 -13.33 -17.95 36.67
N LEU A 464 -12.14 -18.30 36.19
CA LEU A 464 -11.88 -18.70 34.81
C LEU A 464 -11.74 -20.22 34.72
N ASP A 465 -12.16 -20.78 33.58
CA ASP A 465 -11.97 -22.21 33.32
C ASP A 465 -10.48 -22.56 33.24
N LYS A 466 -10.08 -23.55 34.04
CA LYS A 466 -8.71 -24.05 34.06
C LYS A 466 -8.37 -24.72 32.72
N PRO A 467 -7.25 -24.37 32.07
CA PRO A 467 -6.81 -25.05 30.86
C PRO A 467 -6.66 -26.55 31.08
N SER A 468 -7.27 -27.35 30.20
CA SER A 468 -7.23 -28.80 30.27
C SER A 468 -5.86 -29.34 29.89
N ILE A 469 -5.42 -30.40 30.56
CA ILE A 469 -4.21 -31.16 30.19
C ILE A 469 -4.57 -32.04 29.00
N LEU A 470 -3.84 -31.87 27.89
CA LEU A 470 -3.97 -32.72 26.72
C LEU A 470 -3.20 -34.04 26.93
N SER A 471 -3.47 -35.05 26.10
CA SER A 471 -2.76 -36.34 26.15
C SER A 471 -1.24 -36.24 25.94
N ASN A 472 -0.80 -35.13 25.37
CA ASN A 472 0.60 -34.81 25.12
C ASN A 472 1.23 -33.96 26.25
N GLY A 473 0.52 -33.80 27.36
CA GLY A 473 0.96 -33.08 28.57
C GLY A 473 0.82 -31.56 28.51
N LEU A 474 0.57 -30.95 27.35
CA LEU A 474 0.42 -29.49 27.25
C LEU A 474 -0.96 -29.00 27.69
N ARG A 475 -1.01 -27.74 28.11
CA ARG A 475 -2.24 -27.09 28.61
C ARG A 475 -2.97 -26.36 27.50
N CYS A 476 -4.27 -26.64 27.35
CA CYS A 476 -5.10 -26.05 26.31
C CYS A 476 -6.36 -25.40 26.89
N LYS A 477 -6.64 -24.15 26.48
CA LYS A 477 -7.87 -23.42 26.82
C LYS A 477 -9.10 -23.96 26.08
N GLU A 478 -8.91 -24.59 24.92
CA GLU A 478 -10.00 -25.07 24.07
C GLU A 478 -9.68 -26.46 23.47
N PRO A 479 -9.65 -27.52 24.28
CA PRO A 479 -9.22 -28.86 23.84
C PRO A 479 -10.14 -29.49 22.79
N PHE A 480 -11.43 -29.13 22.77
CA PHE A 480 -12.47 -29.64 21.86
C PHE A 480 -12.95 -28.61 20.83
N GLY A 481 -12.13 -27.61 20.53
CA GLY A 481 -12.47 -26.53 19.61
C GLY A 481 -12.48 -26.94 18.13
N LYS A 482 -12.57 -25.95 17.24
CA LYS A 482 -12.62 -26.16 15.77
C LYS A 482 -11.46 -26.99 15.21
N LYS A 483 -10.27 -26.89 15.80
CA LYS A 483 -9.11 -27.72 15.41
C LYS A 483 -9.32 -29.19 15.77
N ALA A 484 -9.90 -29.46 16.93
CA ALA A 484 -10.22 -30.82 17.38
C ALA A 484 -11.33 -31.45 16.52
N GLU A 485 -12.32 -30.68 16.07
CA GLU A 485 -13.36 -31.16 15.14
C GLU A 485 -12.81 -31.52 13.75
N ARG A 486 -11.86 -30.72 13.23
CA ARG A 486 -11.16 -31.06 11.97
C ARG A 486 -10.35 -32.32 12.12
N LEU A 487 -9.67 -32.48 13.25
CA LEU A 487 -8.88 -33.66 13.59
C LEU A 487 -9.77 -34.91 13.73
N LYS A 488 -10.89 -34.78 14.46
CA LYS A 488 -11.92 -35.80 14.59
C LYS A 488 -12.43 -36.25 13.23
N SER A 489 -12.73 -35.30 12.35
CA SER A 489 -13.16 -35.58 10.98
C SER A 489 -12.11 -36.37 10.18
N SER A 490 -10.82 -36.08 10.37
CA SER A 490 -9.73 -36.84 9.74
C SER A 490 -9.57 -38.24 10.33
N LEU A 491 -9.69 -38.41 11.65
CA LEU A 491 -9.62 -39.72 12.30
C LEU A 491 -10.80 -40.62 11.94
N ILE A 492 -12.01 -40.05 11.81
CA ILE A 492 -13.19 -40.77 11.32
C ILE A 492 -12.94 -41.27 9.89
N LYS A 493 -12.38 -40.42 9.01
CA LYS A 493 -12.03 -40.80 7.64
C LYS A 493 -10.95 -41.87 7.57
N ALA A 494 -10.03 -41.90 8.52
CA ALA A 494 -8.98 -42.91 8.64
C ALA A 494 -9.45 -44.20 9.34
N GLY A 495 -10.70 -44.28 9.80
CA GLY A 495 -11.24 -45.44 10.53
C GLY A 495 -10.76 -45.56 11.98
N LEU A 496 -10.09 -44.53 12.52
CA LEU A 496 -9.48 -44.52 13.85
C LEU A 496 -10.38 -43.93 14.95
N ALA A 497 -11.51 -43.33 14.57
CA ALA A 497 -12.49 -42.78 15.51
C ALA A 497 -13.93 -42.99 15.02
N LYS A 498 -14.88 -43.10 15.96
CA LYS A 498 -16.32 -43.15 15.67
C LYS A 498 -16.91 -41.74 15.70
N ASN A 499 -18.06 -41.53 15.06
CA ASN A 499 -18.74 -40.22 15.05
C ASN A 499 -19.08 -39.70 16.46
N ASN A 500 -19.31 -40.60 17.41
CA ASN A 500 -19.58 -40.27 18.82
C ASN A 500 -18.32 -40.13 19.69
N SER A 501 -17.11 -40.37 19.16
CA SER A 501 -15.87 -40.20 19.90
C SER A 501 -15.62 -38.72 20.22
N LYS A 502 -15.25 -38.42 21.48
CA LYS A 502 -14.71 -37.12 21.87
C LYS A 502 -13.20 -37.14 21.61
N VAL A 503 -12.75 -36.36 20.64
CA VAL A 503 -11.33 -36.25 20.26
C VAL A 503 -10.85 -34.87 20.65
N ALA A 504 -9.86 -34.79 21.55
CA ALA A 504 -9.17 -33.55 21.86
C ALA A 504 -8.04 -33.29 20.85
N CYS A 505 -7.66 -32.02 20.66
CA CYS A 505 -6.50 -31.67 19.84
C CYS A 505 -5.21 -32.24 20.45
N TYR A 506 -4.43 -33.03 19.70
CA TYR A 506 -3.20 -33.67 20.21
C TYR A 506 -1.92 -33.28 19.45
N LYS A 507 -2.01 -32.37 18.46
CA LYS A 507 -0.88 -31.98 17.61
C LYS A 507 0.18 -31.14 18.36
N PHE A 508 1.09 -31.84 19.01
CA PHE A 508 2.04 -31.26 19.96
C PHE A 508 2.97 -30.20 19.35
N LEU A 509 3.60 -30.47 18.18
CA LEU A 509 4.52 -29.51 17.54
C LEU A 509 3.81 -28.21 17.09
N GLU A 510 2.51 -28.28 16.83
CA GLU A 510 1.70 -27.12 16.45
C GLU A 510 1.22 -26.31 17.67
N CYS A 511 1.31 -26.85 18.90
CA CYS A 511 0.85 -26.19 20.13
C CYS A 511 1.65 -24.93 20.45
N PHE A 512 2.97 -24.91 20.20
CA PHE A 512 3.83 -23.75 20.48
C PHE A 512 3.56 -22.53 19.59
N GLY A 513 2.72 -22.67 18.56
CA GLY A 513 2.18 -21.56 17.75
C GLY A 513 0.66 -21.39 17.86
N CYS A 514 0.00 -22.08 18.79
CA CYS A 514 -1.46 -22.11 18.91
C CYS A 514 -1.98 -21.10 19.94
N GLU A 515 -3.02 -20.33 19.59
CA GLU A 515 -3.65 -19.32 20.47
C GLU A 515 -4.28 -19.90 21.75
N HIS A 516 -4.74 -21.16 21.68
CA HIS A 516 -5.31 -21.85 22.84
C HIS A 516 -4.26 -22.52 23.73
N HIS A 517 -2.98 -22.51 23.34
CA HIS A 517 -1.91 -23.04 24.20
C HIS A 517 -1.71 -22.10 25.40
N ALA A 518 -1.86 -22.65 26.60
CA ALA A 518 -1.61 -21.95 27.84
C ALA A 518 -0.26 -22.37 28.39
N VAL A 519 0.55 -21.40 28.79
CA VAL A 519 1.78 -21.66 29.55
C VAL A 519 1.43 -21.53 31.02
N ILE A 520 1.46 -22.64 31.76
CA ILE A 520 1.19 -22.66 33.20
C ILE A 520 2.51 -22.78 33.96
N ALA A 521 2.69 -21.94 34.97
CA ALA A 521 3.90 -21.86 35.79
C ALA A 521 3.87 -22.83 36.98
N GLU A 522 3.41 -24.07 36.81
CA GLU A 522 3.51 -25.12 37.84
C GLU A 522 4.74 -25.99 37.64
N VAL A 523 5.15 -26.66 38.72
CA VAL A 523 6.38 -27.47 38.77
C VAL A 523 6.41 -28.55 37.68
N ASP A 524 5.30 -29.26 37.48
CA ASP A 524 5.23 -30.37 36.53
C ASP A 524 5.24 -29.87 35.07
N ASP A 525 4.60 -28.73 34.78
CA ASP A 525 4.62 -28.10 33.46
C ASP A 525 6.03 -27.59 33.09
N ILE A 526 6.77 -27.06 34.08
CA ILE A 526 8.18 -26.64 33.90
C ILE A 526 9.08 -27.86 33.65
N TRP A 527 8.92 -28.92 34.46
CA TRP A 527 9.67 -30.17 34.33
C TRP A 527 9.45 -30.82 32.95
N LEU A 528 8.21 -30.80 32.45
CA LEU A 528 7.84 -31.27 31.12
C LEU A 528 8.55 -30.47 30.02
N LEU A 529 8.55 -29.14 30.11
CA LEU A 529 9.21 -28.27 29.11
C LEU A 529 10.73 -28.43 29.08
N LEU A 530 11.37 -28.61 30.24
CA LEU A 530 12.81 -28.88 30.34
C LEU A 530 13.17 -30.22 29.70
N SER A 531 12.42 -31.27 30.00
CA SER A 531 12.66 -32.61 29.46
C SER A 531 12.43 -32.65 27.94
N PHE A 532 11.38 -32.00 27.47
CA PHE A 532 11.07 -31.96 26.04
C PHE A 532 12.08 -31.15 25.22
N ARG A 533 12.59 -30.04 25.77
CA ARG A 533 13.66 -29.25 25.13
C ARG A 533 14.87 -30.12 24.80
N ASP A 534 15.31 -30.92 25.76
CA ASP A 534 16.54 -31.71 25.63
C ASP A 534 16.33 -32.86 24.63
N ILE A 535 15.14 -33.47 24.60
CA ILE A 535 14.79 -34.44 23.55
C ILE A 535 14.82 -33.85 22.15
N ILE A 536 14.33 -32.61 21.93
CA ILE A 536 14.44 -31.99 20.59
C ILE A 536 15.89 -31.73 20.22
N LEU A 537 16.70 -31.26 21.17
CA LEU A 537 18.11 -30.98 20.92
C LEU A 537 18.87 -32.26 20.58
N ASP A 538 18.63 -33.34 21.32
CA ASP A 538 19.22 -34.66 21.08
C ASP A 538 18.76 -35.23 19.75
N ALA A 539 17.46 -35.18 19.45
CA ALA A 539 16.91 -35.60 18.16
C ALA A 539 17.50 -34.80 16.99
N SER A 540 17.69 -33.48 17.16
CA SER A 540 18.30 -32.60 16.14
C SER A 540 19.77 -32.92 15.87
N SER A 541 20.43 -33.65 16.78
CA SER A 541 21.83 -34.08 16.65
C SER A 541 21.98 -35.46 15.97
N MET A 542 20.88 -36.21 15.79
CA MET A 542 20.92 -37.53 15.16
C MET A 542 20.88 -37.45 13.62
N PRO A 543 21.80 -38.14 12.89
CA PRO A 543 21.86 -38.10 11.41
C PRO A 543 20.63 -38.65 10.67
N SER A 544 19.75 -39.38 11.36
CA SER A 544 18.65 -40.15 10.76
C SER A 544 17.30 -39.41 10.65
N ILE A 545 17.16 -38.19 11.19
CA ILE A 545 15.90 -37.42 11.09
C ILE A 545 15.88 -36.61 9.78
N ASN A 546 15.75 -37.29 8.65
CA ASN A 546 15.58 -36.66 7.32
C ASN A 546 14.11 -36.34 6.96
N THR A 547 13.19 -36.36 7.92
CA THR A 547 11.74 -36.18 7.67
C THR A 547 11.12 -34.94 8.32
N VAL A 548 11.76 -34.29 9.30
CA VAL A 548 11.26 -33.05 9.91
C VAL A 548 12.10 -31.85 9.44
N PRO A 549 11.49 -30.80 8.86
CA PRO A 549 12.23 -29.60 8.47
C PRO A 549 12.94 -28.99 9.68
N THR A 550 14.28 -28.89 9.64
CA THR A 550 15.13 -28.32 10.70
C THR A 550 14.63 -26.96 11.21
N ASN A 551 14.01 -26.17 10.33
CA ASN A 551 13.42 -24.87 10.66
C ASN A 551 12.27 -24.94 11.69
N ILE A 552 11.50 -26.04 11.72
CA ILE A 552 10.38 -26.21 12.66
C ILE A 552 10.89 -26.53 14.06
N LEU A 553 11.83 -27.48 14.17
CA LEU A 553 12.44 -27.86 15.45
C LEU A 553 13.19 -26.69 16.07
N THR A 554 14.00 -25.97 15.28
CA THR A 554 14.69 -24.75 15.73
C THR A 554 13.71 -23.68 16.22
N LYS A 555 12.56 -23.52 15.56
CA LYS A 555 11.53 -22.58 16.00
C LYS A 555 10.92 -22.99 17.35
N ILE A 556 10.66 -24.28 17.55
CA ILE A 556 10.09 -24.81 18.79
C ILE A 556 11.07 -24.67 19.95
N VAL A 557 12.34 -25.06 19.77
CA VAL A 557 13.40 -24.90 20.78
C VAL A 557 13.53 -23.44 21.21
N ASN A 558 13.59 -22.50 20.26
CA ASN A 558 13.66 -21.07 20.58
C ASN A 558 12.42 -20.58 21.34
N THR A 559 11.25 -21.14 21.06
CA THR A 559 10.01 -20.80 21.76
C THR A 559 10.03 -21.30 23.21
N ILE A 560 10.47 -22.56 23.41
CA ILE A 560 10.60 -23.15 24.75
C ILE A 560 11.63 -22.40 25.59
N GLU A 561 12.79 -22.07 25.01
CA GLU A 561 13.84 -21.28 25.68
C GLU A 561 13.34 -19.90 26.13
N SER A 562 12.51 -19.25 25.31
CA SER A 562 11.90 -17.97 25.66
C SER A 562 10.89 -18.12 26.82
N ILE A 563 10.07 -19.17 26.79
CA ILE A 563 9.13 -19.52 27.87
C ILE A 563 9.89 -19.80 29.18
N LEU A 564 10.90 -20.66 29.15
CA LEU A 564 11.70 -21.04 30.32
C LEU A 564 12.44 -19.84 30.92
N ARG A 565 12.95 -18.92 30.09
CA ARG A 565 13.59 -17.69 30.56
C ARG A 565 12.64 -16.81 31.37
N ARG A 566 11.38 -16.68 30.92
CA ARG A 566 10.35 -15.93 31.66
C ARG A 566 9.92 -16.65 32.94
N LEU A 567 9.74 -17.97 32.89
CA LEU A 567 9.43 -18.78 34.08
C LEU A 567 10.53 -18.66 35.14
N LYS A 568 11.80 -18.63 34.73
CA LYS A 568 12.95 -18.40 35.61
C LYS A 568 12.95 -17.01 36.24
N SER A 569 12.53 -15.97 35.51
CA SER A 569 12.52 -14.59 36.04
C SER A 569 11.31 -14.29 36.92
N GLU A 570 10.13 -14.78 36.55
CA GLU A 570 8.85 -14.41 37.19
C GLU A 570 8.36 -15.45 38.21
N TYR A 571 8.75 -16.72 38.07
CA TYR A 571 8.27 -17.85 38.87
C TYR A 571 9.42 -18.72 39.39
N ARG A 572 10.44 -18.06 39.95
CA ARG A 572 11.72 -18.67 40.35
C ARG A 572 11.58 -19.91 41.24
N ASP A 573 10.70 -19.86 42.25
CA ASP A 573 10.54 -20.97 43.19
C ASP A 573 10.07 -22.26 42.50
N ASN A 574 9.02 -22.15 41.67
CA ASN A 574 8.49 -23.28 40.91
C ASN A 574 9.49 -23.75 39.85
N TYR A 575 10.23 -22.82 39.25
CA TYR A 575 11.29 -23.13 38.30
C TYR A 575 12.42 -23.94 38.94
N ASP A 576 12.92 -23.51 40.10
CA ASP A 576 14.01 -24.19 40.80
C ASP A 576 13.60 -25.60 41.27
N ILE A 577 12.33 -25.78 41.69
CA ILE A 577 11.79 -27.11 42.02
C ILE A 577 11.64 -27.98 40.76
N GLY A 578 11.18 -27.41 39.64
CA GLY A 578 11.09 -28.10 38.36
C GLY A 578 12.46 -28.57 37.86
N VAL A 579 13.49 -27.73 37.99
CA VAL A 579 14.88 -28.09 37.70
C VAL A 579 15.40 -29.18 38.64
N LYS A 580 15.08 -29.13 39.94
CA LYS A 580 15.44 -30.22 40.87
C LYS A 580 14.81 -31.54 40.47
N LYS A 581 13.53 -31.57 40.08
CA LYS A 581 12.88 -32.78 39.55
C LYS A 581 13.55 -33.26 38.26
N TYR A 582 13.82 -32.34 37.33
CA TYR A 582 14.50 -32.63 36.08
C TYR A 582 15.89 -33.28 36.30
N ASN A 583 16.66 -32.75 37.25
CA ASN A 583 17.99 -33.27 37.59
C ASN A 583 17.96 -34.66 38.23
N VAL A 584 16.83 -35.08 38.80
CA VAL A 584 16.64 -36.45 39.32
C VAL A 584 16.28 -37.39 38.18
N SER A 585 15.33 -37.00 37.32
CA SER A 585 14.93 -37.76 36.15
C SER A 585 14.16 -36.89 35.14
N PRO A 586 14.21 -37.20 33.84
CA PRO A 586 13.32 -36.61 32.84
C PRO A 586 11.84 -36.86 33.17
N HIS A 587 10.96 -36.02 32.63
CA HIS A 587 9.51 -36.17 32.79
C HIS A 587 9.05 -37.51 32.20
N PRO A 588 8.12 -38.27 32.84
CA PRO A 588 7.67 -39.59 32.36
C PRO A 588 7.04 -39.64 30.96
N LEU A 589 6.77 -38.48 30.35
CA LEU A 589 6.26 -38.38 28.97
C LEU A 589 7.39 -38.20 27.94
N TRP A 590 8.60 -37.97 28.42
CA TRP A 590 9.76 -37.47 27.69
C TRP A 590 11.02 -38.05 28.34
N THR A 591 11.20 -39.36 28.19
CA THR A 591 12.28 -40.14 28.79
C THR A 591 13.45 -40.40 27.85
N ASP A 592 13.19 -40.59 26.55
CA ASP A 592 14.24 -40.76 25.53
C ASP A 592 13.84 -40.24 24.14
N THR A 593 14.75 -40.33 23.17
CA THR A 593 14.48 -39.89 21.79
C THR A 593 13.49 -40.79 21.04
N THR A 594 13.23 -42.01 21.53
CA THR A 594 12.23 -42.91 20.95
C THR A 594 10.81 -42.44 21.24
N ASP A 595 10.59 -41.67 22.31
CA ASP A 595 9.31 -41.01 22.61
C ASP A 595 8.93 -39.99 21.52
N LEU A 596 9.92 -39.29 20.95
CA LEU A 596 9.71 -38.35 19.85
C LEU A 596 9.34 -39.08 18.55
N THR A 597 10.06 -40.17 18.21
CA THR A 597 9.71 -40.99 17.04
C THR A 597 8.37 -41.69 17.22
N THR A 598 8.04 -42.17 18.43
CA THR A 598 6.75 -42.81 18.73
C THR A 598 5.58 -41.81 18.55
N ILE A 599 5.73 -40.56 18.99
CA ILE A 599 4.72 -39.51 18.75
C ILE A 599 4.64 -39.10 17.27
N MET A 600 5.75 -39.19 16.53
CA MET A 600 5.78 -38.91 15.10
C MET A 600 5.26 -40.07 14.24
N GLU A 601 5.45 -41.33 14.66
CA GLU A 601 5.03 -42.55 13.94
C GLU A 601 3.59 -42.97 14.27
N LEU A 602 3.07 -42.60 15.45
CA LEU A 602 1.69 -42.92 15.83
C LEU A 602 0.64 -42.13 15.03
N PHE A 603 1.00 -41.10 14.24
CA PHE A 603 0.05 -40.24 13.52
C PHE A 603 0.57 -39.68 12.19
#